data_AF-A0A957LAD4-F1
#
_entry.id   AF-A0A957LAD4-F1
#
_cell.length_a   1.000
_cell.length_b   1.000
_cell.length_c   1.000
_cell.angle_alpha   90.00
_cell.angle_beta   90.00
_cell.angle_gamma   90.00
#
_symmetry.space_group_name_H-M   'P 1'
#
loop_
_entity.id
_entity.type
_entity.pdbx_description
1 polymer ?
#
loop_
_entity_poly.entity_id
_entity_poly.type
_entity_poly.pdbx_seq_one_letter_code
_entity_poly.pdbx_strand_id
1 'polypeptide(L)'
;IIEMDVRERHEIEILDGNGFPVLAAELTFANPDGEIVHRVRTHSDGRAYFFPNLLAPEFQSASYTVNVLADYTQLIDTFTLERNDELEQRWLRETAYEPVTPLATKLDIFFVIDATGSMGDEIQQLKENMSAIATRLDALDASSLVRYGMTVYRDRGDDFTSQTYQFTADVGAFAAALAEVEAAGGGDYPEDMHEGLQKSLQVADWSVNNTISLLFVIGDAPPHLDYDDQAWTYDVAALEAAARGIKIFPIASSGLDEQGEYIYRQLAQVTGRKFLFLTYGAAGAGTLGNNTDLAVSDYDVTSLDGLITKIIEEELSFRGRS
;
A
#
# COMPACT_ATOMS: atom_id res chain seq x y z
N ILE A 1 13.12 -15.72 5.54
CA ILE A 1 12.58 -14.34 5.59
C ILE A 1 13.63 -13.41 5.02
N ILE A 2 13.25 -12.51 4.11
CA ILE A 2 14.10 -11.43 3.61
C ILE A 2 13.98 -10.26 4.60
N GLU A 3 15.05 -9.95 5.32
CA GLU A 3 15.01 -8.91 6.36
C GLU A 3 15.10 -7.53 5.72
N MET A 4 14.03 -6.72 5.81
CA MET A 4 14.11 -5.29 5.49
C MET A 4 14.50 -4.49 6.73
N ASP A 5 15.74 -3.98 6.79
CA ASP A 5 16.18 -3.08 7.87
C ASP A 5 15.58 -1.68 7.73
N VAL A 6 14.40 -1.51 8.33
CA VAL A 6 13.65 -0.24 8.38
C VAL A 6 13.94 0.60 9.64
N ARG A 7 14.97 0.24 10.43
CA ARG A 7 15.22 0.88 11.73
C ARG A 7 15.61 2.34 11.60
N GLU A 8 16.43 2.67 10.61
CA GLU A 8 16.77 4.06 10.28
C GLU A 8 15.76 4.58 9.26
N ARG A 9 14.89 5.50 9.70
CA ARG A 9 13.79 6.06 8.92
C ARG A 9 13.86 7.58 8.88
N HIS A 10 13.88 8.10 7.66
CA HIS A 10 13.68 9.51 7.38
C HIS A 10 12.27 9.71 6.84
N GLU A 11 11.42 10.43 7.58
CA GLU A 11 10.10 10.88 7.15
C GLU A 11 10.25 12.27 6.52
N ILE A 12 9.95 12.41 5.23
CA ILE A 12 10.04 13.67 4.50
C ILE A 12 8.62 14.13 4.15
N GLU A 13 8.25 15.33 4.59
CA GLU A 13 6.95 15.96 4.32
C GLU A 13 7.15 17.18 3.42
N ILE A 14 6.49 17.18 2.26
CA ILE A 14 6.58 18.25 1.27
C ILE A 14 5.27 19.05 1.25
N LEU A 15 5.37 20.35 1.52
CA LEU A 15 4.25 21.29 1.47
C LEU A 15 4.41 22.29 0.33
N ASP A 16 3.29 22.70 -0.26
CA ASP A 16 3.21 23.74 -1.28
C ASP A 16 3.31 25.15 -0.68
N GLY A 17 3.27 26.19 -1.53
CA GLY A 17 3.38 27.60 -1.15
C GLY A 17 2.27 28.11 -0.23
N ASN A 18 1.18 27.34 -0.11
CA ASN A 18 0.05 27.62 0.78
C ASN A 18 0.07 26.73 2.03
N GLY A 19 1.11 25.90 2.20
CA GLY A 19 1.26 24.98 3.33
C GLY A 19 0.43 23.70 3.20
N PHE A 20 -0.09 23.37 2.01
CA PHE A 20 -0.83 22.12 1.79
C PHE A 20 0.08 20.99 1.31
N PRO A 21 -0.25 19.72 1.63
CA PRO A 21 0.56 18.60 1.19
C PRO A 21 0.64 18.42 -0.33
N VAL A 22 1.86 18.19 -0.83
CA VAL A 22 2.11 17.92 -2.25
C VAL A 22 1.98 16.42 -2.51
N LEU A 23 0.91 16.00 -3.18
CA LEU A 23 0.71 14.62 -3.63
C LEU A 23 1.61 14.28 -4.84
N ALA A 24 2.20 13.09 -4.83
CA ALA A 24 2.98 12.52 -5.93
C ALA A 24 4.19 13.36 -6.36
N ALA A 25 4.76 14.15 -5.44
CA ALA A 25 6.09 14.72 -5.62
C ALA A 25 7.13 13.60 -5.57
N GLU A 26 7.98 13.51 -6.59
CA GLU A 26 9.06 12.53 -6.67
C GLU A 26 10.29 13.06 -5.95
N LEU A 27 10.76 12.31 -4.96
CA LEU A 27 12.01 12.55 -4.26
C LEU A 27 13.06 11.60 -4.83
N THR A 28 14.11 12.17 -5.41
CA THR A 28 15.28 11.43 -5.90
C THR A 28 16.46 11.65 -4.97
N PHE A 29 17.01 10.55 -4.45
CA PHE A 29 18.14 10.55 -3.53
C PHE A 29 19.41 10.21 -4.29
N ALA A 30 20.41 11.07 -4.20
CA ALA A 30 21.72 10.87 -4.78
C ALA A 30 22.81 10.84 -3.72
N ASN A 31 23.76 9.90 -3.82
CA ASN A 31 24.94 9.88 -2.97
C ASN A 31 25.91 11.04 -3.31
N PRO A 32 26.99 11.28 -2.54
CA PRO A 32 27.94 12.35 -2.80
C PRO A 32 28.68 12.25 -4.14
N ASP A 33 28.75 11.06 -4.73
CA ASP A 33 29.31 10.83 -6.06
C ASP A 33 28.33 11.21 -7.19
N GLY A 34 27.09 11.58 -6.84
CA GLY A 34 26.04 11.99 -7.77
C GLY A 34 25.23 10.82 -8.34
N GLU A 35 25.43 9.60 -7.86
CA GLU A 35 24.67 8.42 -8.27
C GLU A 35 23.30 8.42 -7.59
N ILE A 36 22.24 8.20 -8.37
CA ILE A 36 20.88 8.08 -7.84
C ILE A 36 20.74 6.70 -7.20
N VAL A 37 20.51 6.68 -5.88
CA VAL A 37 20.41 5.46 -5.09
C VAL A 37 18.97 5.05 -4.81
N HIS A 38 18.04 6.01 -4.81
CA HIS A 38 16.65 5.72 -4.50
C HIS A 38 15.69 6.77 -5.06
N ARG A 39 14.44 6.36 -5.29
CA ARG A 39 13.32 7.24 -5.63
C ARG A 39 12.09 6.81 -4.86
N VAL A 40 11.37 7.79 -4.30
CA VAL A 40 10.05 7.60 -3.69
C VAL A 40 9.13 8.75 -4.08
N ARG A 41 7.82 8.52 -3.99
CA ARG A 41 6.83 9.59 -4.19
C ARG A 41 6.08 9.89 -2.91
N THR A 42 5.78 11.16 -2.71
CA THR A 42 4.92 11.58 -1.63
C THR A 42 3.49 11.09 -1.84
N HIS A 43 2.86 10.79 -0.72
CA HIS A 43 1.47 10.39 -0.65
C HIS A 43 0.52 11.59 -0.55
N SER A 44 -0.78 11.34 -0.34
CA SER A 44 -1.82 12.38 -0.15
C SER A 44 -1.52 13.35 0.99
N ASP A 45 -0.90 12.86 2.06
CA ASP A 45 -0.41 13.58 3.24
C ASP A 45 0.92 14.32 2.98
N GLY A 46 1.43 14.31 1.75
CA GLY A 46 2.69 14.96 1.37
C GLY A 46 3.93 14.23 1.87
N ARG A 47 3.77 13.04 2.47
CA ARG A 47 4.88 12.30 3.08
C ARG A 47 5.41 11.20 2.19
N ALA A 48 6.73 11.05 2.22
CA ALA A 48 7.47 9.91 1.73
C ALA A 48 8.47 9.44 2.79
N TYR A 49 8.89 8.18 2.70
CA TYR A 49 9.81 7.58 3.65
C TYR A 49 11.06 7.11 2.93
N PHE A 50 12.21 7.33 3.55
CA PHE A 50 13.50 6.86 3.07
C PHE A 50 14.21 6.05 4.15
N PHE A 51 14.70 4.88 3.78
CA PHE A 51 15.34 3.91 4.66
C PHE A 51 16.74 3.59 4.13
N PRO A 52 17.78 4.32 4.56
CA PRO A 52 19.15 4.14 4.06
C PRO A 52 19.66 2.70 4.21
N ASN A 53 19.25 1.99 5.27
CA ASN A 53 19.70 0.62 5.55
C ASN A 53 19.09 -0.43 4.61
N LEU A 54 18.04 -0.10 3.84
CA LEU A 54 17.52 -0.96 2.78
C LEU A 54 18.37 -0.91 1.51
N LEU A 55 19.26 0.08 1.38
CA LEU A 55 20.13 0.20 0.21
C LEU A 55 21.29 -0.80 0.31
N ALA A 56 21.71 -1.28 -0.86
CA ALA A 56 22.94 -2.07 -0.97
C ALA A 56 24.13 -1.27 -0.39
N PRO A 57 25.09 -1.93 0.30
CA PRO A 57 26.16 -1.23 1.04
C PRO A 57 26.95 -0.21 0.23
N GLU A 58 27.16 -0.45 -1.07
CA GLU A 58 27.85 0.46 -1.99
C GLU A 58 27.11 1.77 -2.24
N PHE A 59 25.79 1.79 -2.04
CA PHE A 59 24.95 2.98 -2.20
C PHE A 59 24.73 3.73 -0.88
N GLN A 60 25.20 3.17 0.24
CA GLN A 60 25.09 3.83 1.53
C GLN A 60 26.10 4.97 1.66
N SER A 61 25.62 6.13 2.12
CA SER A 61 26.43 7.32 2.40
C SER A 61 26.05 7.91 3.75
N ALA A 62 26.89 8.78 4.31
CA ALA A 62 26.57 9.60 5.48
C ALA A 62 25.55 10.71 5.14
N SER A 63 25.45 11.10 3.87
CA SER A 63 24.48 12.08 3.41
C SER A 63 24.04 11.84 1.97
N TYR A 64 22.86 12.36 1.64
CA TYR A 64 22.26 12.27 0.31
C TYR A 64 21.73 13.64 -0.12
N THR A 65 21.95 13.99 -1.38
CA THR A 65 21.24 15.11 -2.01
C THR A 65 19.86 14.63 -2.43
N VAL A 66 18.82 15.34 -2.00
CA VAL A 66 17.42 15.04 -2.32
C VAL A 66 16.88 16.12 -3.25
N ASN A 67 16.52 15.72 -4.47
CA ASN A 67 15.81 16.57 -5.43
C ASN A 67 14.32 16.25 -5.38
N VAL A 68 13.48 17.28 -5.25
CA VAL A 68 12.02 17.13 -5.18
C VAL A 68 11.39 17.67 -6.46
N LEU A 69 10.73 16.80 -7.22
CA LEU A 69 10.05 17.12 -8.46
C LEU A 69 8.53 17.03 -8.28
N ALA A 70 7.81 18.10 -8.59
CA ALA A 70 6.35 18.09 -8.77
C ALA A 70 5.99 18.09 -10.25
N ASP A 71 4.78 17.60 -10.58
CA ASP A 71 4.25 17.55 -11.94
C ASP A 71 5.24 16.97 -12.98
N TYR A 72 5.98 15.92 -12.57
CA TYR A 72 7.01 15.20 -13.33
C TYR A 72 8.28 15.97 -13.68
N THR A 73 8.22 17.30 -13.76
CA THR A 73 9.24 18.09 -14.45
C THR A 73 9.70 19.30 -13.67
N GLN A 74 8.90 19.78 -12.72
CA GLN A 74 9.22 20.99 -11.98
C GLN A 74 10.03 20.65 -10.73
N LEU A 75 11.30 21.05 -10.70
CA LEU A 75 12.10 21.02 -9.48
C LEU A 75 11.56 22.08 -8.52
N ILE A 76 11.02 21.63 -7.39
CA ILE A 76 10.39 22.51 -6.39
C ILE A 76 11.23 22.68 -5.13
N ASP A 77 12.16 21.76 -4.86
CA ASP A 77 13.11 21.86 -3.75
C ASP A 77 14.38 21.03 -4.01
N THR A 78 15.45 21.37 -3.31
CA THR A 78 16.68 20.59 -3.23
C THR A 78 17.30 20.77 -1.86
N PHE A 79 17.58 19.68 -1.16
CA PHE A 79 18.18 19.72 0.17
C PHE A 79 19.12 18.55 0.42
N THR A 80 19.96 18.66 1.43
CA THR A 80 20.83 17.57 1.88
C THR A 80 20.18 16.88 3.07
N LEU A 81 20.01 15.57 2.97
CA LEU A 81 19.61 14.68 4.06
C LEU A 81 20.90 14.13 4.67
N GLU A 82 21.16 14.50 5.92
CA GLU A 82 22.31 14.03 6.71
C GLU A 82 21.86 12.89 7.61
N ARG A 83 22.62 11.79 7.65
CA ARG A 83 22.42 10.71 8.62
C ARG A 83 23.10 11.07 9.94
N ASN A 84 22.55 10.57 11.04
CA ASN A 84 23.10 10.74 12.38
C ASN A 84 22.74 9.51 13.23
N ASP A 85 23.05 9.54 14.52
CA ASP A 85 22.78 8.41 15.43
C ASP A 85 21.28 8.24 15.79
N GLU A 86 20.42 9.18 15.40
CA GLU A 86 18.96 9.10 15.58
C GLU A 86 18.33 8.24 14.49
N LEU A 87 17.65 7.18 14.92
CA LEU A 87 16.98 6.22 14.05
C LEU A 87 15.71 6.76 13.38
N GLU A 88 15.09 7.81 13.95
CA GLU A 88 13.88 8.42 13.38
C GLU A 88 14.08 9.92 13.21
N GLN A 89 14.00 10.38 11.97
CA GLN A 89 14.24 11.78 11.62
C GLN A 89 13.11 12.32 10.75
N ARG A 90 12.74 13.59 10.96
CA ARG A 90 11.67 14.27 10.22
C ARG A 90 12.20 15.47 9.47
N TRP A 91 11.79 15.58 8.21
CA TRP A 91 12.21 16.63 7.28
C TRP A 91 10.97 17.33 6.72
N LEU A 92 10.60 18.46 7.31
CA LEU A 92 9.52 19.30 6.78
C LEU A 92 10.07 20.28 5.75
N ARG A 93 9.52 20.26 4.54
CA ARG A 93 9.96 21.08 3.40
C ARG A 93 8.79 21.91 2.89
N GLU A 94 8.74 23.16 3.33
CA GLU A 94 7.84 24.17 2.76
C GLU A 94 8.46 24.73 1.48
N THR A 95 7.73 24.65 0.37
CA THR A 95 8.21 25.05 -0.95
C THR A 95 7.46 26.27 -1.46
N ALA A 96 7.97 26.94 -2.49
CA ALA A 96 7.23 27.99 -3.20
C ALA A 96 6.34 27.43 -4.34
N TYR A 97 6.08 26.12 -4.34
CA TYR A 97 5.33 25.45 -5.38
C TYR A 97 3.86 25.85 -5.32
N GLU A 98 3.27 26.21 -6.46
CA GLU A 98 1.85 26.55 -6.57
C GLU A 98 1.16 25.53 -7.48
N PRO A 99 0.59 24.45 -6.92
CA PRO A 99 -0.02 23.39 -7.71
C PRO A 99 -1.29 23.84 -8.41
N VAL A 100 -1.41 23.47 -9.69
CA VAL A 100 -2.67 23.62 -10.43
C VAL A 100 -3.77 22.85 -9.70
N THR A 101 -4.82 23.54 -9.24
CA THR A 101 -5.95 22.91 -8.57
C THR A 101 -6.62 21.93 -9.54
N PRO A 102 -6.60 20.61 -9.27
CA PRO A 102 -7.31 19.67 -10.11
C PRO A 102 -8.83 19.87 -9.93
N LEU A 103 -9.60 19.67 -11.00
CA LEU A 103 -11.07 19.73 -10.96
C LEU A 103 -11.69 18.61 -10.11
N ALA A 104 -10.93 17.54 -9.89
CA ALA A 104 -11.36 16.33 -9.20
C ALA A 104 -10.16 15.65 -8.54
N THR A 105 -10.35 15.08 -7.36
CA THR A 105 -9.35 14.20 -6.74
C THR A 105 -9.43 12.82 -7.39
N LYS A 106 -8.31 12.30 -7.90
CA LYS A 106 -8.25 10.95 -8.45
C LYS A 106 -7.88 9.96 -7.36
N LEU A 107 -8.56 8.83 -7.34
CA LEU A 107 -8.35 7.76 -6.37
C LEU A 107 -8.36 6.40 -7.07
N ASP A 108 -7.25 5.68 -6.98
CA ASP A 108 -7.12 4.29 -7.42
C ASP A 108 -7.11 3.39 -6.18
N ILE A 109 -8.09 2.49 -6.10
CA ILE A 109 -8.21 1.47 -5.05
C ILE A 109 -7.99 0.11 -5.70
N PHE A 110 -7.00 -0.64 -5.23
CA PHE A 110 -6.68 -1.95 -5.76
C PHE A 110 -6.59 -2.99 -4.65
N PHE A 111 -7.12 -4.19 -4.91
CA PHE A 111 -7.11 -5.29 -3.96
C PHE A 111 -6.20 -6.42 -4.44
N VAL A 112 -5.32 -6.92 -3.60
CA VAL A 112 -4.63 -8.21 -3.79
C VAL A 112 -5.29 -9.19 -2.84
N ILE A 113 -5.91 -10.23 -3.37
CA ILE A 113 -6.78 -11.12 -2.59
C ILE A 113 -6.24 -12.54 -2.72
N ASP A 114 -5.88 -13.12 -1.59
CA ASP A 114 -5.69 -14.55 -1.47
C ASP A 114 -7.02 -15.28 -1.71
N ALA A 115 -7.05 -16.17 -2.69
CA ALA A 115 -8.21 -16.95 -3.12
C ALA A 115 -8.03 -18.45 -2.93
N THR A 116 -7.18 -18.85 -1.99
CA THR A 116 -6.96 -20.22 -1.55
C THR A 116 -8.14 -20.72 -0.72
N GLY A 117 -8.22 -22.03 -0.49
CA GLY A 117 -9.39 -22.65 0.16
C GLY A 117 -9.71 -22.14 1.57
N SER A 118 -8.71 -21.67 2.33
CA SER A 118 -8.90 -21.16 3.71
C SER A 118 -9.60 -19.80 3.74
N MET A 119 -9.47 -18.99 2.69
CA MET A 119 -10.00 -17.64 2.57
C MET A 119 -11.50 -17.54 2.23
N GLY A 120 -12.23 -18.67 2.27
CA GLY A 120 -13.63 -18.74 1.82
C GLY A 120 -14.59 -17.80 2.56
N ASP A 121 -14.50 -17.78 3.89
CA ASP A 121 -15.36 -16.94 4.73
C ASP A 121 -14.99 -15.45 4.61
N GLU A 122 -13.70 -15.15 4.44
CA GLU A 122 -13.14 -13.81 4.27
C GLU A 122 -13.54 -13.22 2.92
N ILE A 123 -13.44 -14.00 1.85
CA ILE A 123 -13.89 -13.59 0.51
C ILE A 123 -15.40 -13.33 0.51
N GLN A 124 -16.18 -14.19 1.17
CA GLN A 124 -17.64 -13.98 1.27
C GLN A 124 -17.96 -12.67 2.01
N GLN A 125 -17.26 -12.38 3.11
CA GLN A 125 -17.41 -11.10 3.81
C GLN A 125 -16.98 -9.91 2.96
N LEU A 126 -15.89 -10.01 2.20
CA LEU A 126 -15.45 -8.96 1.30
C LEU A 126 -16.50 -8.67 0.22
N LYS A 127 -17.12 -9.71 -0.36
CA LYS A 127 -18.23 -9.59 -1.31
C LYS A 127 -19.44 -8.87 -0.71
N GLU A 128 -19.87 -9.26 0.49
CA GLU A 128 -21.02 -8.66 1.17
C GLU A 128 -20.79 -7.17 1.48
N ASN A 129 -19.58 -6.84 1.92
CA ASN A 129 -19.19 -5.49 2.30
C ASN A 129 -18.89 -4.57 1.11
N MET A 130 -18.59 -5.12 -0.06
CA MET A 130 -18.20 -4.30 -1.22
C MET A 130 -19.31 -3.33 -1.66
N SER A 131 -20.57 -3.78 -1.58
CA SER A 131 -21.72 -2.91 -1.88
C SER A 131 -21.81 -1.71 -0.93
N ALA A 132 -21.47 -1.91 0.36
CA ALA A 132 -21.45 -0.87 1.36
C ALA A 132 -20.26 0.08 1.18
N ILE A 133 -19.07 -0.46 0.88
CA ILE A 133 -17.87 0.33 0.54
C ILE A 133 -18.17 1.23 -0.66
N ALA A 134 -18.69 0.66 -1.75
CA ALA A 134 -19.10 1.37 -2.95
C ALA A 134 -20.05 2.54 -2.65
N THR A 135 -21.15 2.23 -1.93
CA THR A 135 -22.18 3.22 -1.59
C THR A 135 -21.62 4.35 -0.73
N ARG A 136 -20.71 4.04 0.21
CA ARG A 136 -20.08 5.06 1.04
C ARG A 136 -19.13 5.92 0.22
N LEU A 137 -18.32 5.33 -0.65
CA LEU A 137 -17.38 6.07 -1.49
C LEU A 137 -18.08 7.03 -2.46
N ASP A 138 -19.19 6.61 -3.07
CA ASP A 138 -20.01 7.47 -3.92
C ASP A 138 -20.61 8.66 -3.13
N ALA A 139 -20.86 8.49 -1.82
CA ALA A 139 -21.41 9.52 -0.96
C ALA A 139 -20.36 10.51 -0.41
N LEU A 140 -19.08 10.12 -0.37
CA LEU A 140 -18.03 10.88 0.31
C LEU A 140 -17.60 12.13 -0.45
N ASP A 141 -17.48 12.05 -1.77
CA ASP A 141 -17.09 13.20 -2.57
C ASP A 141 -17.55 13.04 -4.02
N ALA A 142 -18.59 13.78 -4.39
CA ALA A 142 -19.08 13.84 -5.77
C ALA A 142 -18.05 14.40 -6.77
N SER A 143 -16.95 14.99 -6.29
CA SER A 143 -15.85 15.49 -7.10
C SER A 143 -14.66 14.52 -7.19
N SER A 144 -14.71 13.35 -6.56
CA SER A 144 -13.65 12.35 -6.65
C SER A 144 -13.88 11.37 -7.82
N LEU A 145 -12.81 11.08 -8.56
CA LEU A 145 -12.79 10.08 -9.64
C LEU A 145 -12.16 8.80 -9.10
N VAL A 146 -13.01 7.87 -8.64
CA VAL A 146 -12.58 6.61 -8.05
C VAL A 146 -12.51 5.51 -9.12
N ARG A 147 -11.45 4.71 -9.09
CA ARG A 147 -11.33 3.47 -9.86
C ARG A 147 -11.00 2.31 -8.94
N TYR A 148 -11.55 1.14 -9.27
CA TYR A 148 -11.39 -0.11 -8.53
C TYR A 148 -10.76 -1.17 -9.41
N GLY A 149 -9.79 -1.91 -8.88
CA GLY A 149 -9.21 -3.08 -9.54
C GLY A 149 -8.85 -4.16 -8.52
N MET A 150 -8.54 -5.36 -9.01
CA MET A 150 -8.05 -6.41 -8.12
C MET A 150 -7.14 -7.41 -8.83
N THR A 151 -6.27 -8.05 -8.08
CA THR A 151 -5.60 -9.29 -8.45
C THR A 151 -5.97 -10.35 -7.43
N VAL A 152 -6.50 -11.46 -7.90
CA VAL A 152 -6.67 -12.65 -7.08
C VAL A 152 -5.49 -13.58 -7.32
N TYR A 153 -4.97 -14.20 -6.26
CA TYR A 153 -3.89 -15.18 -6.38
C TYR A 153 -4.21 -16.43 -5.58
N ARG A 154 -3.58 -17.53 -5.97
CA ARG A 154 -3.56 -18.82 -5.28
C ARG A 154 -2.13 -19.34 -5.32
N ASP A 155 -1.92 -20.65 -5.26
CA ASP A 155 -0.58 -21.23 -5.34
C ASP A 155 -0.23 -21.78 -6.73
N ARG A 156 1.03 -22.17 -6.88
CA ARG A 156 1.55 -22.83 -8.08
C ARG A 156 0.97 -24.23 -8.19
N GLY A 157 0.38 -24.53 -9.34
CA GLY A 157 -0.22 -25.83 -9.63
C GLY A 157 -1.74 -25.88 -9.47
N ASP A 158 -2.34 -24.82 -8.95
CA ASP A 158 -3.79 -24.60 -9.00
C ASP A 158 -4.29 -24.26 -10.42
N ASP A 159 -5.61 -24.19 -10.56
CA ASP A 159 -6.29 -23.83 -11.82
C ASP A 159 -5.74 -22.52 -12.43
N PHE A 160 -5.33 -21.58 -11.57
CA PHE A 160 -4.56 -20.40 -11.92
C PHE A 160 -3.71 -19.97 -10.70
N THR A 161 -2.54 -19.40 -10.95
CA THR A 161 -1.73 -18.78 -9.89
C THR A 161 -2.18 -17.35 -9.61
N SER A 162 -2.50 -16.57 -10.65
CA SER A 162 -3.08 -15.23 -10.49
C SER A 162 -4.00 -14.81 -11.63
N GLN A 163 -4.96 -13.94 -11.33
CA GLN A 163 -5.82 -13.27 -12.30
C GLN A 163 -5.98 -11.79 -11.94
N THR A 164 -5.70 -10.90 -12.90
CA THR A 164 -5.78 -9.45 -12.72
C THR A 164 -6.99 -8.87 -13.45
N TYR A 165 -7.82 -8.15 -12.71
CA TYR A 165 -8.93 -7.35 -13.17
C TYR A 165 -8.51 -5.88 -13.16
N GLN A 166 -8.47 -5.28 -14.35
CA GLN A 166 -8.01 -3.90 -14.55
C GLN A 166 -8.93 -2.88 -13.89
N PHE A 167 -8.43 -1.65 -13.73
CA PHE A 167 -9.19 -0.59 -13.07
C PHE A 167 -10.48 -0.25 -13.83
N THR A 168 -11.58 -0.10 -13.08
CA THR A 168 -12.87 0.38 -13.58
C THR A 168 -13.44 1.45 -12.66
N ALA A 169 -14.09 2.46 -13.25
CA ALA A 169 -14.88 3.44 -12.49
C ALA A 169 -16.31 2.93 -12.22
N ASP A 170 -16.72 1.82 -12.84
CA ASP A 170 -18.01 1.17 -12.59
C ASP A 170 -17.88 0.19 -11.42
N VAL A 171 -18.37 0.63 -10.27
CA VAL A 171 -18.33 -0.18 -9.05
C VAL A 171 -19.23 -1.41 -9.12
N GLY A 172 -20.29 -1.38 -9.93
CA GLY A 172 -21.14 -2.54 -10.21
C GLY A 172 -20.39 -3.59 -11.02
N ALA A 173 -19.60 -3.17 -12.00
CA ALA A 173 -18.73 -4.07 -12.76
C ALA A 173 -17.63 -4.68 -11.87
N PHE A 174 -17.03 -3.87 -10.99
CA PHE A 174 -16.06 -4.37 -10.00
C PHE A 174 -16.70 -5.39 -9.04
N ALA A 175 -17.86 -5.07 -8.46
CA ALA A 175 -18.58 -5.95 -7.56
C ALA A 175 -19.00 -7.26 -8.24
N ALA A 176 -19.41 -7.21 -9.52
CA ALA A 176 -19.70 -8.40 -10.30
C ALA A 176 -18.45 -9.26 -10.51
N ALA A 177 -17.31 -8.66 -10.85
CA ALA A 177 -16.04 -9.38 -10.97
C ALA A 177 -15.61 -10.03 -9.65
N LEU A 178 -15.73 -9.31 -8.53
CA LEU A 178 -15.46 -9.83 -7.19
C LEU A 178 -16.40 -10.99 -6.82
N ALA A 179 -17.67 -10.93 -7.21
CA ALA A 179 -18.65 -11.99 -6.93
C ALA A 179 -18.27 -13.33 -7.54
N GLU A 180 -17.54 -13.34 -8.67
CA GLU A 180 -17.04 -14.55 -9.35
C GLU A 180 -15.79 -15.16 -8.67
N VAL A 181 -15.18 -14.47 -7.70
CA VAL A 181 -13.98 -14.99 -7.01
C VAL A 181 -14.38 -16.11 -6.06
N GLU A 182 -13.90 -17.32 -6.31
CA GLU A 182 -14.12 -18.47 -5.44
C GLU A 182 -12.83 -18.87 -4.73
N ALA A 183 -12.92 -19.11 -3.43
CA ALA A 183 -11.84 -19.70 -2.65
C ALA A 183 -11.70 -21.18 -3.03
N ALA A 184 -10.54 -21.55 -3.58
CA ALA A 184 -10.22 -22.93 -3.90
C ALA A 184 -8.70 -23.09 -4.08
N GLY A 185 -8.25 -24.33 -4.22
CA GLY A 185 -6.82 -24.60 -4.36
C GLY A 185 -6.06 -24.38 -3.06
N GLY A 186 -4.77 -24.09 -3.21
CA GLY A 186 -3.77 -24.20 -2.16
C GLY A 186 -3.43 -25.67 -1.87
N GLY A 187 -2.86 -25.93 -0.70
CA GLY A 187 -2.64 -27.29 -0.22
C GLY A 187 -1.55 -27.38 0.83
N ASP A 188 -0.45 -26.69 0.59
CA ASP A 188 0.55 -26.34 1.57
C ASP A 188 0.39 -24.90 2.06
N TYR A 189 1.11 -24.60 3.13
CA TYR A 189 1.27 -23.29 3.72
C TYR A 189 2.78 -23.10 3.77
N PRO A 190 3.41 -22.09 3.14
CA PRO A 190 2.90 -20.77 2.63
C PRO A 190 2.05 -20.77 1.34
N GLU A 191 1.77 -19.57 0.76
CA GLU A 191 1.02 -19.36 -0.51
C GLU A 191 1.79 -18.41 -1.49
N ASP A 192 1.40 -18.27 -2.77
CA ASP A 192 2.14 -17.47 -3.78
C ASP A 192 1.77 -15.96 -3.80
N MET A 193 1.88 -15.29 -2.65
CA MET A 193 1.64 -13.85 -2.52
C MET A 193 2.58 -12.99 -3.39
N HIS A 194 3.79 -13.49 -3.68
CA HIS A 194 4.73 -12.78 -4.55
C HIS A 194 4.16 -12.54 -5.94
N GLU A 195 3.54 -13.55 -6.54
CA GLU A 195 2.86 -13.41 -7.83
C GLU A 195 1.72 -12.38 -7.74
N GLY A 196 0.87 -12.46 -6.70
CA GLY A 196 -0.22 -11.51 -6.48
C GLY A 196 0.24 -10.05 -6.40
N LEU A 197 1.27 -9.78 -5.59
CA LEU A 197 1.90 -8.47 -5.47
C LEU A 197 2.51 -8.03 -6.82
N GLN A 198 3.22 -8.91 -7.51
CA GLN A 198 3.88 -8.59 -8.77
C GLN A 198 2.86 -8.16 -9.83
N LYS A 199 1.79 -8.92 -10.03
CA LYS A 199 0.76 -8.56 -11.02
C LYS A 199 0.02 -7.29 -10.63
N SER A 200 -0.27 -7.12 -9.34
CA SER A 200 -0.94 -5.91 -8.85
C SER A 200 -0.15 -4.64 -9.17
N LEU A 201 1.18 -4.69 -9.10
CA LEU A 201 2.03 -3.55 -9.39
C LEU A 201 2.31 -3.44 -10.90
N GLN A 202 2.71 -4.53 -11.55
CA GLN A 202 3.30 -4.48 -12.90
C GLN A 202 2.29 -4.67 -14.04
N VAL A 203 1.13 -5.25 -13.78
CA VAL A 203 0.09 -5.52 -14.80
C VAL A 203 -1.10 -4.58 -14.69
N ALA A 204 -1.44 -4.11 -13.49
CA ALA A 204 -2.55 -3.18 -13.30
C ALA A 204 -2.25 -1.78 -13.86
N ASP A 205 -3.25 -1.13 -14.47
CA ASP A 205 -3.15 0.18 -15.10
C ASP A 205 -3.28 1.36 -14.11
N TRP A 206 -2.39 1.40 -13.12
CA TRP A 206 -2.33 2.50 -12.15
C TRP A 206 -2.17 3.86 -12.83
N SER A 207 -2.94 4.85 -12.38
CA SER A 207 -2.83 6.22 -12.89
C SER A 207 -1.54 6.87 -12.41
N VAL A 208 -1.15 6.64 -11.14
CA VAL A 208 0.00 7.18 -10.35
C VAL A 208 0.22 8.71 -10.39
N ASN A 209 -0.35 9.44 -11.36
CA ASN A 209 -0.14 10.85 -11.60
C ASN A 209 -1.20 11.67 -10.88
N ASN A 210 -0.78 12.43 -9.85
CA ASN A 210 -1.69 13.24 -9.02
C ASN A 210 -2.93 12.44 -8.58
N THR A 211 -2.70 11.17 -8.25
CA THR A 211 -3.72 10.17 -7.93
C THR A 211 -3.36 9.51 -6.62
N ILE A 212 -4.29 9.52 -5.67
CA ILE A 212 -4.16 8.74 -4.44
C ILE A 212 -4.22 7.26 -4.84
N SER A 213 -3.19 6.50 -4.50
CA SER A 213 -3.06 5.10 -4.93
C SER A 213 -2.97 4.19 -3.71
N LEU A 214 -3.99 3.35 -3.51
CA LEU A 214 -4.14 2.49 -2.34
C LEU A 214 -4.20 1.02 -2.76
N LEU A 215 -3.28 0.21 -2.25
CA LEU A 215 -3.21 -1.23 -2.46
C LEU A 215 -3.55 -1.97 -1.17
N PHE A 216 -4.67 -2.67 -1.13
CA PHE A 216 -5.08 -3.50 0.00
C PHE A 216 -4.66 -4.95 -0.24
N VAL A 217 -3.81 -5.52 0.61
CA VAL A 217 -3.33 -6.91 0.49
C VAL A 217 -4.03 -7.75 1.54
N ILE A 218 -4.88 -8.68 1.13
CA ILE A 218 -5.74 -9.48 2.01
C ILE A 218 -5.34 -10.95 1.91
N GLY A 219 -5.02 -11.58 3.04
CA GLY A 219 -4.66 -13.01 3.08
C GLY A 219 -4.38 -13.51 4.49
N ASP A 220 -4.30 -14.84 4.63
CA ASP A 220 -4.03 -15.58 5.87
C ASP A 220 -2.72 -16.38 5.86
N ALA A 221 -1.90 -16.25 4.81
CA ALA A 221 -0.62 -16.94 4.69
C ALA A 221 0.56 -16.00 4.34
N PRO A 222 1.80 -16.33 4.75
CA PRO A 222 3.01 -15.70 4.23
C PRO A 222 3.23 -16.10 2.76
N PRO A 223 4.11 -15.39 2.03
CA PRO A 223 4.62 -15.86 0.75
C PRO A 223 5.53 -17.09 0.90
N HIS A 224 5.57 -17.95 -0.13
CA HIS A 224 6.67 -18.89 -0.33
C HIS A 224 8.01 -18.17 -0.44
N LEU A 225 9.02 -18.68 0.28
CA LEU A 225 10.40 -18.14 0.32
C LEU A 225 11.44 -19.12 -0.21
N ASP A 226 11.02 -20.31 -0.62
CA ASP A 226 11.83 -21.47 -1.00
C ASP A 226 11.78 -21.75 -2.51
N TYR A 227 11.08 -20.93 -3.27
CA TYR A 227 11.07 -20.97 -4.73
C TYR A 227 12.40 -20.47 -5.30
N ASP A 228 13.24 -21.40 -5.78
CA ASP A 228 14.56 -21.12 -6.37
C ASP A 228 14.52 -20.16 -7.57
N ASP A 229 13.38 -20.05 -8.25
CA ASP A 229 13.15 -19.19 -9.41
C ASP A 229 12.45 -17.86 -9.09
N GLN A 230 12.21 -17.55 -7.80
CA GLN A 230 11.55 -16.32 -7.37
C GLN A 230 12.51 -15.12 -7.36
N ALA A 231 12.67 -14.47 -8.52
CA ALA A 231 13.52 -13.29 -8.67
C ALA A 231 12.89 -11.98 -8.13
N TRP A 232 11.56 -11.93 -8.00
CA TRP A 232 10.83 -10.75 -7.54
C TRP A 232 10.08 -11.07 -6.26
N THR A 233 10.36 -10.35 -5.18
CA THR A 233 9.94 -10.70 -3.83
C THR A 233 9.21 -9.54 -3.13
N TYR A 234 8.63 -9.77 -1.94
CA TYR A 234 7.78 -8.79 -1.25
C TYR A 234 8.52 -7.51 -0.85
N ASP A 235 9.83 -7.59 -0.62
CA ASP A 235 10.69 -6.43 -0.37
C ASP A 235 10.86 -5.57 -1.63
N VAL A 236 11.04 -6.20 -2.79
CA VAL A 236 11.02 -5.51 -4.09
C VAL A 236 9.66 -4.87 -4.34
N ALA A 237 8.57 -5.58 -4.01
CA ALA A 237 7.20 -5.05 -4.08
C ALA A 237 7.03 -3.76 -3.27
N ALA A 238 7.48 -3.78 -2.01
CA ALA A 238 7.36 -2.66 -1.09
C ALA A 238 8.12 -1.42 -1.60
N LEU A 239 9.36 -1.62 -2.07
CA LEU A 239 10.19 -0.55 -2.64
C LEU A 239 9.60 -0.02 -3.95
N GLU A 240 9.08 -0.88 -4.82
CA GLU A 240 8.43 -0.48 -6.07
C GLU A 240 7.15 0.35 -5.79
N ALA A 241 6.33 -0.08 -4.82
CA ALA A 241 5.14 0.65 -4.41
C ALA A 241 5.49 2.04 -3.87
N ALA A 242 6.49 2.15 -2.98
CA ALA A 242 6.97 3.42 -2.45
C ALA A 242 7.54 4.34 -3.57
N ALA A 243 8.29 3.78 -4.52
CA ALA A 243 8.78 4.50 -5.70
C ALA A 243 7.66 5.09 -6.55
N ARG A 244 6.49 4.45 -6.54
CA ARG A 244 5.31 4.85 -7.32
C ARG A 244 4.31 5.68 -6.53
N GLY A 245 4.49 5.83 -5.22
CA GLY A 245 3.55 6.52 -4.33
C GLY A 245 2.29 5.70 -4.03
N ILE A 246 2.38 4.37 -4.12
CA ILE A 246 1.30 3.44 -3.80
C ILE A 246 1.42 3.05 -2.33
N LYS A 247 0.36 3.32 -1.55
CA LYS A 247 0.27 2.90 -0.15
C LYS A 247 -0.15 1.44 -0.08
N ILE A 248 0.63 0.60 0.60
CA ILE A 248 0.25 -0.79 0.85
C ILE A 248 -0.42 -0.87 2.22
N PHE A 249 -1.64 -1.40 2.26
CA PHE A 249 -2.41 -1.71 3.46
C PHE A 249 -2.61 -3.22 3.56
N PRO A 250 -1.71 -3.93 4.24
CA PRO A 250 -1.86 -5.34 4.50
C PRO A 250 -2.97 -5.55 5.54
N ILE A 251 -3.92 -6.42 5.23
CA ILE A 251 -5.06 -6.83 6.03
C ILE A 251 -4.93 -8.33 6.27
N ALA A 252 -4.45 -8.71 7.45
CA ALA A 252 -4.36 -10.10 7.84
C ALA A 252 -5.73 -10.69 8.17
N SER A 253 -5.97 -11.90 7.69
CA SER A 253 -7.12 -12.72 8.07
C SER A 253 -6.75 -13.71 9.19
N SER A 254 -7.73 -14.44 9.73
CA SER A 254 -7.44 -15.51 10.70
C SER A 254 -6.49 -16.54 10.12
N GLY A 255 -5.51 -16.99 10.90
CA GLY A 255 -4.60 -18.08 10.51
C GLY A 255 -3.21 -17.61 10.06
N LEU A 256 -2.99 -16.30 9.92
CA LEU A 256 -1.67 -15.76 9.61
C LEU A 256 -0.68 -16.01 10.76
N ASP A 257 0.44 -16.66 10.46
CA ASP A 257 1.48 -16.99 11.43
C ASP A 257 2.42 -15.80 11.72
N GLU A 258 3.36 -16.00 12.66
CA GLU A 258 4.33 -14.96 13.03
C GLU A 258 5.19 -14.48 11.85
N GLN A 259 5.50 -15.37 10.90
CA GLN A 259 6.25 -15.01 9.70
C GLN A 259 5.41 -14.12 8.78
N GLY A 260 4.16 -14.48 8.53
CA GLY A 260 3.20 -13.70 7.78
C GLY A 260 2.96 -12.34 8.42
N GLU A 261 2.74 -12.28 9.73
CA GLU A 261 2.63 -11.03 10.46
C GLU A 261 3.85 -10.13 10.28
N TYR A 262 5.06 -10.70 10.40
CA TYR A 262 6.30 -9.96 10.19
C TYR A 262 6.35 -9.36 8.78
N ILE A 263 6.10 -10.18 7.75
CA ILE A 263 6.15 -9.76 6.34
C ILE A 263 5.09 -8.69 6.04
N TYR A 264 3.85 -8.87 6.51
CA TYR A 264 2.79 -7.89 6.34
C TYR A 264 3.15 -6.56 7.02
N ARG A 265 3.71 -6.58 8.24
CA ARG A 265 4.17 -5.35 8.90
C ARG A 265 5.27 -4.66 8.11
N GLN A 266 6.19 -5.42 7.52
CA GLN A 266 7.25 -4.87 6.69
C GLN A 266 6.70 -4.19 5.43
N LEU A 267 5.74 -4.81 4.72
CA LEU A 267 5.04 -4.20 3.58
C LEU A 267 4.39 -2.86 3.95
N ALA A 268 3.72 -2.81 5.09
CA ALA A 268 3.07 -1.60 5.59
C ALA A 268 4.09 -0.50 5.93
N GLN A 269 5.17 -0.85 6.64
CA GLN A 269 6.17 0.10 7.14
C GLN A 269 6.88 0.86 6.03
N VAL A 270 7.27 0.19 4.94
CA VAL A 270 7.99 0.81 3.82
C VAL A 270 7.15 1.90 3.13
N THR A 271 5.83 1.77 3.14
CA THR A 271 4.90 2.76 2.57
C THR A 271 4.27 3.68 3.63
N GLY A 272 4.74 3.60 4.88
CA GLY A 272 4.28 4.45 5.98
C GLY A 272 2.89 4.11 6.52
N ARG A 273 2.44 2.88 6.34
CA ARG A 273 1.11 2.41 6.75
C ARG A 273 1.18 1.46 7.93
N LYS A 274 0.00 1.20 8.48
CA LYS A 274 -0.19 0.28 9.60
C LYS A 274 -0.55 -1.10 9.06
N PHE A 275 -0.11 -2.11 9.79
CA PHE A 275 -0.67 -3.45 9.69
C PHE A 275 -2.11 -3.44 10.19
N LEU A 276 -3.01 -3.98 9.38
CA LEU A 276 -4.43 -4.12 9.69
C LEU A 276 -4.77 -5.61 9.77
N PHE A 277 -5.82 -5.95 10.49
CA PHE A 277 -6.28 -7.33 10.58
C PHE A 277 -7.78 -7.39 10.84
N LEU A 278 -8.38 -8.52 10.46
CA LEU A 278 -9.79 -8.82 10.71
C LEU A 278 -9.95 -9.47 12.09
N THR A 279 -10.90 -8.98 12.87
CA THR A 279 -11.27 -9.55 14.18
C THR A 279 -12.58 -10.32 14.06
N TYR A 280 -12.70 -11.48 14.72
CA TYR A 280 -13.93 -12.29 14.73
C TYR A 280 -14.67 -12.12 16.04
N GLY A 281 -15.99 -11.88 15.97
CA GLY A 281 -16.89 -12.01 17.10
C GLY A 281 -17.19 -13.48 17.41
N ALA A 282 -17.54 -13.77 18.67
CA ALA A 282 -17.83 -15.12 19.15
C ALA A 282 -19.03 -15.83 18.45
N ALA A 283 -19.68 -15.17 17.50
CA ALA A 283 -20.78 -15.71 16.70
C ALA A 283 -20.40 -15.96 15.21
N GLY A 284 -19.12 -15.81 14.85
CA GLY A 284 -18.61 -15.99 13.49
C GLY A 284 -18.31 -14.68 12.75
N ALA A 285 -17.78 -14.86 11.54
CA ALA A 285 -17.51 -13.85 10.51
C ALA A 285 -18.60 -12.76 10.44
N GLY A 286 -18.22 -11.48 10.52
CA GLY A 286 -19.13 -10.34 10.40
C GLY A 286 -19.67 -9.73 11.70
N THR A 287 -19.30 -10.23 12.89
CA THR A 287 -19.56 -9.53 14.17
C THR A 287 -18.29 -8.89 14.71
N LEU A 288 -18.36 -7.62 15.17
CA LEU A 288 -17.25 -6.98 15.88
C LEU A 288 -16.86 -7.84 17.08
N GLY A 289 -15.61 -8.27 17.14
CA GLY A 289 -15.09 -9.13 18.19
C GLY A 289 -13.76 -8.65 18.73
N ASN A 290 -13.43 -9.11 19.95
CA ASN A 290 -12.21 -8.73 20.65
C ASN A 290 -11.21 -9.91 20.75
N ASN A 291 -11.39 -10.96 19.93
CA ASN A 291 -10.49 -12.11 19.89
C ASN A 291 -9.72 -12.11 18.57
N THR A 292 -8.41 -12.32 18.68
CA THR A 292 -7.50 -12.50 17.55
C THR A 292 -6.37 -13.42 18.01
N ASP A 293 -5.92 -14.31 17.12
CA ASP A 293 -4.75 -15.16 17.35
C ASP A 293 -3.43 -14.45 16.99
N LEU A 294 -3.51 -13.18 16.54
CA LEU A 294 -2.37 -12.37 16.15
C LEU A 294 -1.68 -11.71 17.36
N ALA A 295 -0.38 -11.49 17.26
CA ALA A 295 0.45 -10.87 18.29
C ALA A 295 0.27 -9.34 18.32
N VAL A 296 -0.91 -8.87 18.71
CA VAL A 296 -1.29 -7.45 18.79
C VAL A 296 -1.81 -7.07 20.19
N SER A 297 -1.40 -5.89 20.66
CA SER A 297 -1.96 -5.22 21.83
C SER A 297 -2.48 -3.83 21.43
N ASP A 298 -3.54 -3.35 22.09
CA ASP A 298 -4.14 -2.02 21.87
C ASP A 298 -4.57 -1.76 20.40
N TYR A 299 -5.64 -2.45 19.97
CA TYR A 299 -6.22 -2.30 18.62
C TYR A 299 -7.67 -1.81 18.66
N ASP A 300 -8.07 -1.12 17.59
CA ASP A 300 -9.45 -0.71 17.37
C ASP A 300 -10.21 -1.76 16.57
N VAL A 301 -11.38 -2.17 17.05
CA VAL A 301 -12.26 -3.12 16.35
C VAL A 301 -13.21 -2.33 15.45
N THR A 302 -13.12 -2.54 14.14
CA THR A 302 -14.01 -1.94 13.13
C THR A 302 -14.27 -2.96 12.02
N SER A 303 -15.44 -2.88 11.37
CA SER A 303 -15.74 -3.74 10.22
C SER A 303 -14.84 -3.38 9.02
N LEU A 304 -14.60 -4.35 8.13
CA LEU A 304 -13.73 -4.15 6.96
C LEU A 304 -14.17 -2.96 6.10
N ASP A 305 -15.48 -2.81 5.86
CA ASP A 305 -16.04 -1.68 5.14
C ASP A 305 -15.80 -0.35 5.87
N GLY A 306 -15.97 -0.31 7.19
CA GLY A 306 -15.71 0.88 8.01
C GLY A 306 -14.24 1.27 7.99
N LEU A 307 -13.34 0.30 8.05
CA LEU A 307 -11.90 0.52 8.02
C LEU A 307 -11.43 1.08 6.68
N ILE A 308 -11.81 0.44 5.56
CA ILE A 308 -11.47 0.91 4.22
C ILE A 308 -12.05 2.31 3.97
N THR A 309 -13.31 2.54 4.37
CA THR A 309 -13.95 3.86 4.25
C THR A 309 -13.15 4.91 5.02
N LYS A 310 -12.81 4.64 6.30
CA LYS A 310 -12.06 5.58 7.15
C LYS A 310 -10.68 5.92 6.57
N ILE A 311 -9.98 4.92 6.05
CA ILE A 311 -8.70 5.14 5.37
C ILE A 311 -8.91 6.09 4.19
N ILE A 312 -9.89 5.82 3.34
CA ILE A 312 -10.13 6.66 2.16
C ILE A 312 -10.57 8.08 2.55
N GLU A 313 -11.42 8.24 3.56
CA GLU A 313 -11.80 9.55 4.11
C GLU A 313 -10.58 10.35 4.58
N GLU A 314 -9.67 9.70 5.31
CA GLU A 314 -8.43 10.30 5.77
C GLU A 314 -7.57 10.75 4.57
N GLU A 315 -7.39 9.88 3.58
CA GLU A 315 -6.63 10.18 2.36
C GLU A 315 -7.21 11.36 1.56
N LEU A 316 -8.54 11.43 1.43
CA LEU A 316 -9.23 12.52 0.75
C LEU A 316 -9.17 13.83 1.54
N SER A 317 -9.14 13.76 2.87
CA SER A 317 -9.10 14.96 3.73
C SER A 317 -7.87 15.83 3.49
N PHE A 318 -6.72 15.22 3.13
CA PHE A 318 -5.50 15.96 2.80
C PHE A 318 -5.60 16.74 1.48
N ARG A 319 -6.60 16.44 0.65
CA ARG A 319 -6.85 17.11 -0.64
C ARG A 319 -7.91 18.19 -0.55
N GLY A 320 -8.63 18.28 0.57
CA GLY A 320 -9.62 19.30 0.83
C GLY A 320 -8.99 20.68 0.93
N ARG A 321 -8.82 21.37 -0.20
CA ARG A 321 -8.55 22.82 -0.26
C ARG A 321 -9.83 23.55 0.12
N SER A 322 -10.15 23.62 1.41
CA SER A 322 -11.27 24.42 1.93
C SER A 322 -10.85 25.85 2.22
#